data_AF-A0AAE0FH62-F1
#
_entry.id   AF-A0AAE0FH62-F1
#
_cell.length_a   1.000
_cell.length_b   1.000
_cell.length_c   1.000
_cell.angle_alpha   90.00
_cell.angle_beta   90.00
_cell.angle_gamma   90.00
#
_symmetry.space_group_name_H-M   'P 1'
#
loop_
_entity.id
_entity.type
_entity.pdbx_description
1 polymer ?
#
loop_
_entity_poly.entity_id
_entity_poly.type
_entity_poly.pdbx_seq_one_letter_code
_entity_poly.pdbx_strand_id
1 'polypeptide(L)'
;MGCGTSKPTPTSSPHKAAAASAGTPTAAPAPVPAPKPDPAAEAAKAKAAFYDKELPDLWPCFCDPKTQKADVGETQDAISFSLAEIGVMFMSAPKKKGGNSLEKSEFIALMVAMLDQQPTEKHADIIKTLRTKIKEIKDEKAKLSPMIKGVYDSWDFPKRGYIEKGEFAAVLSKTDSTLLMHMAESSKLYTSTDANKLQEAEFVHIMSSILLAVGDKKQDTLLKIAENIENGRAEWNRQYDVNVSSTMLKEARNTFDKLDTSKNGTLEGEELGKLLDWVVGLFGPVPVSISAEKRQARIDKLLLHLDQEVKDGKVSFSEFLPYFEAKLAEHKSFLSSPGNGIENAAVTESEKEEELSLKQQAESLFKKLDKSDNKRLEGAEITELLEWVHNLFAPGMTKVANLPRNQQDTLTQGLLKSIKAGTSDRDSVTRQHDITLNEFLSYFSVKMSQCVFILYMLHYCKTRNGFNPVALVQ
;
A
#
# COMPACT_ATOMS: atom_id res chain seq x y z
N MET A 1 -39.89 78.83 -39.82
CA MET A 1 -40.53 77.85 -38.90
C MET A 1 -39.42 77.15 -38.14
N GLY A 2 -39.18 77.25 -36.84
CA GLY A 2 -39.76 78.01 -35.74
C GLY A 2 -39.13 77.46 -34.45
N CYS A 3 -38.45 78.34 -33.69
CA CYS A 3 -38.08 78.33 -32.25
C CYS A 3 -37.30 77.13 -31.65
N GLY A 4 -36.30 77.26 -30.78
CA GLY A 4 -35.76 78.37 -29.96
C GLY A 4 -35.25 77.76 -28.64
N THR A 5 -33.93 77.71 -28.38
CA THR A 5 -33.12 78.59 -27.49
C THR A 5 -33.21 78.37 -25.95
N SER A 6 -32.00 78.16 -25.37
CA SER A 6 -31.39 78.80 -24.18
C SER A 6 -31.76 78.44 -22.71
N LYS A 7 -30.67 78.12 -21.95
CA LYS A 7 -30.31 78.33 -20.52
C LYS A 7 -30.80 79.68 -19.88
N PRO A 8 -30.57 80.05 -18.56
CA PRO A 8 -30.03 79.35 -17.34
C PRO A 8 -30.64 79.72 -15.92
N THR A 9 -30.19 79.04 -14.83
CA THR A 9 -29.95 79.46 -13.38
C THR A 9 -31.10 79.96 -12.45
N PRO A 10 -30.94 80.15 -11.11
CA PRO A 10 -30.24 79.43 -9.99
C PRO A 10 -31.05 79.36 -8.63
N THR A 11 -30.39 78.99 -7.51
CA THR A 11 -30.76 79.10 -6.04
C THR A 11 -31.75 78.06 -5.46
N SER A 12 -31.65 77.51 -4.23
CA SER A 12 -31.08 77.94 -2.94
C SER A 12 -30.89 76.75 -1.95
N SER A 13 -29.87 76.77 -1.08
CA SER A 13 -29.74 75.97 0.17
C SER A 13 -30.73 76.46 1.27
N PRO A 14 -30.71 76.05 2.58
CA PRO A 14 -30.01 74.97 3.34
C PRO A 14 -30.90 74.23 4.41
N HIS A 15 -30.36 73.22 5.12
CA HIS A 15 -30.58 72.82 6.54
C HIS A 15 -30.02 71.38 6.74
N LYS A 16 -28.91 71.10 7.44
CA LYS A 16 -28.52 71.17 8.88
C LYS A 16 -28.98 69.94 9.72
N ALA A 17 -28.00 69.35 10.43
CA ALA A 17 -28.07 68.37 11.55
C ALA A 17 -28.27 66.88 11.17
N ALA A 18 -27.66 65.87 11.80
CA ALA A 18 -26.76 65.75 12.94
C ALA A 18 -25.99 64.41 12.86
N ALA A 19 -24.87 64.35 13.57
CA ALA A 19 -23.94 63.22 13.67
C ALA A 19 -24.46 62.05 14.53
N ALA A 20 -24.08 60.82 14.16
CA ALA A 20 -23.92 59.70 15.09
C ALA A 20 -22.72 58.85 14.62
N SER A 21 -21.62 58.95 15.37
CA SER A 21 -20.39 58.18 15.23
C SER A 21 -20.55 56.86 15.97
N ALA A 22 -20.58 55.73 15.26
CA ALA A 22 -20.46 54.40 15.85
C ALA A 22 -18.99 53.95 15.78
N GLY A 23 -18.40 53.75 16.95
CA GLY A 23 -17.01 53.36 17.14
C GLY A 23 -16.74 51.90 16.74
N THR A 24 -15.57 51.69 16.15
CA THR A 24 -14.99 50.39 15.81
C THR A 24 -14.52 49.67 17.08
N PRO A 25 -14.85 48.38 17.30
CA PRO A 25 -14.34 47.65 18.45
C PRO A 25 -12.91 47.16 18.21
N THR A 26 -12.00 47.58 19.09
CA THR A 26 -10.63 47.09 19.19
C THR A 26 -10.62 45.67 19.73
N ALA A 27 -10.15 44.71 18.94
CA ALA A 27 -9.98 43.32 19.34
C ALA A 27 -8.83 43.19 20.35
N ALA A 28 -9.08 42.45 21.45
CA ALA A 28 -8.08 42.12 22.45
C ALA A 28 -7.02 41.15 21.89
N PRO A 29 -5.74 41.28 22.28
CA PRO A 29 -4.67 40.40 21.79
C PRO A 29 -4.79 39.00 22.40
N ALA A 30 -4.60 37.99 21.55
CA ALA A 30 -4.60 36.58 21.93
C ALA A 30 -3.46 36.24 22.90
N PRO A 31 -3.65 35.28 23.83
CA PRO A 31 -2.63 34.86 24.77
C PRO A 31 -1.45 34.20 24.05
N VAL A 32 -0.25 34.64 24.40
CA VAL A 32 1.03 34.11 23.89
C VAL A 32 1.18 32.65 24.34
N PRO A 33 1.42 31.69 23.43
CA PRO A 33 1.62 30.29 23.80
C PRO A 33 2.91 30.13 24.61
N ALA A 34 2.85 29.31 25.66
CA ALA A 34 3.99 29.00 26.52
C ALA A 34 5.17 28.47 25.69
N PRO A 35 6.41 28.87 26.01
CA PRO A 35 7.59 28.43 25.28
C PRO A 35 7.74 26.91 25.40
N LYS A 36 7.94 26.24 24.26
CA LYS A 36 8.27 24.82 24.23
C LYS A 36 9.56 24.57 25.03
N PRO A 37 9.63 23.47 25.81
CA PRO A 37 10.83 23.15 26.56
C PRO A 37 12.04 23.02 25.61
N ASP A 38 13.16 23.60 26.03
CA ASP A 38 14.42 23.57 25.29
C ASP A 38 14.90 22.12 25.16
N PRO A 39 15.00 21.57 23.93
CA PRO A 39 15.49 20.20 23.71
C PRO A 39 16.87 19.94 24.31
N ALA A 40 17.72 20.98 24.42
CA ALA A 40 19.03 20.86 25.05
C ALA A 40 18.94 20.66 26.56
N ALA A 41 17.95 21.27 27.22
CA ALA A 41 17.71 21.12 28.65
C ALA A 41 17.12 19.74 28.98
N GLU A 42 16.24 19.20 28.14
CA GLU A 42 15.73 17.83 28.31
C GLU A 42 16.82 16.77 28.06
N ALA A 43 17.67 16.96 27.06
CA ALA A 43 18.82 16.09 26.81
C ALA A 43 19.82 16.11 27.98
N ALA A 44 20.08 17.29 28.56
CA ALA A 44 20.92 17.42 29.75
C ALA A 44 20.33 16.71 30.98
N LYS A 45 19.01 16.77 31.14
CA LYS A 45 18.29 16.10 32.25
C LYS A 45 18.27 14.58 32.10
N ALA A 46 18.07 14.07 30.88
CA ALA A 46 18.16 12.63 30.58
C ALA A 46 19.58 12.10 30.79
N LYS A 47 20.58 12.89 30.40
CA LYS A 47 21.99 12.59 30.62
C LYS A 47 22.33 12.51 32.11
N ALA A 48 21.88 13.47 32.92
CA ALA A 48 22.06 13.46 34.37
C ALA A 48 21.39 12.24 35.04
N ALA A 49 20.18 11.88 34.59
CA ALA A 49 19.46 10.72 35.13
C ALA A 49 20.17 9.37 34.89
N PHE A 50 20.85 9.21 33.75
CA PHE A 50 21.65 8.01 33.47
C PHE A 50 22.87 7.91 34.40
N TYR A 51 23.58 9.03 34.62
CA TYR A 51 24.75 9.09 35.50
C TYR A 51 24.41 8.85 36.97
N ASP A 52 23.28 9.38 37.45
CA ASP A 52 22.91 9.30 38.86
C ASP A 52 22.26 7.96 39.25
N LYS A 53 21.65 7.24 38.29
CA LYS A 53 20.79 6.09 38.60
C LYS A 53 21.25 4.76 38.01
N GLU A 54 21.74 4.73 36.77
CA GLU A 54 22.07 3.47 36.09
C GLU A 54 23.55 3.11 36.18
N LEU A 55 24.42 4.12 36.28
CA LEU A 55 25.87 3.91 36.37
C LEU A 55 26.34 3.23 37.67
N PRO A 56 25.78 3.54 38.86
CA PRO A 56 26.19 2.88 40.11
C PRO A 56 25.85 1.37 40.15
N ASP A 57 24.81 0.93 39.46
CA ASP A 57 24.38 -0.47 39.42
C ASP A 57 25.28 -1.33 38.51
N LEU A 58 25.92 -0.72 37.52
CA LEU A 58 26.88 -1.38 36.62
C LEU A 58 28.32 -1.39 37.18
N TRP A 59 28.60 -0.56 38.19
CA TRP A 59 29.92 -0.36 38.79
C TRP A 59 30.56 -1.61 39.43
N PRO A 60 29.83 -2.47 40.18
CA PRO A 60 30.42 -3.63 40.84
C PRO A 60 30.94 -4.72 39.89
N CYS A 61 30.54 -4.68 38.61
CA CYS A 61 31.02 -5.62 37.60
C CYS A 61 32.44 -5.29 37.06
N PHE A 62 32.98 -4.12 37.40
CA PHE A 62 34.24 -3.62 36.85
C PHE A 62 35.32 -3.28 37.89
N CYS A 63 35.03 -3.40 39.18
CA CYS A 63 36.01 -3.21 40.25
C CYS A 63 35.89 -4.34 41.29
N ASP A 64 36.95 -5.13 41.46
CA ASP A 64 37.07 -6.06 42.60
C ASP A 64 37.15 -5.22 43.90
N PRO A 65 36.24 -5.39 44.87
CA PRO A 65 36.27 -4.62 46.12
C PRO A 65 37.47 -4.93 47.02
N LYS A 66 38.28 -5.95 46.71
CA LYS A 66 39.34 -6.44 47.61
C LYS A 66 40.65 -5.66 47.58
N THR A 67 40.87 -4.73 46.64
CA THR A 67 42.19 -4.06 46.49
C THR A 67 42.27 -2.61 47.01
N GLN A 68 41.38 -2.15 47.88
CA GLN A 68 41.43 -0.78 48.42
C GLN A 68 41.49 -0.65 49.95
N LYS A 69 42.21 -1.55 50.63
CA LYS A 69 42.73 -1.25 51.98
C LYS A 69 44.14 -1.80 52.16
N ALA A 70 45.14 -1.03 51.71
CA ALA A 70 46.48 -0.99 52.30
C ALA A 70 47.15 0.35 51.93
N ASP A 71 47.88 0.90 52.90
CA ASP A 71 48.45 2.25 52.98
C ASP A 71 49.47 2.66 51.89
N VAL A 72 49.45 3.98 51.65
CA VAL A 72 50.52 4.96 51.33
C VAL A 72 51.89 4.45 50.84
N GLY A 73 52.32 4.96 49.66
CA GLY A 73 53.74 5.11 49.31
C GLY A 73 54.03 5.07 47.80
N GLU A 74 54.32 6.23 47.21
CA GLU A 74 55.07 6.48 45.96
C GLU A 74 55.07 5.40 44.85
N THR A 75 54.31 5.64 43.78
CA THR A 75 54.84 6.06 42.46
C THR A 75 53.67 6.26 41.50
N GLN A 76 53.54 7.50 41.02
CA GLN A 76 52.72 7.84 39.86
C GLN A 76 53.36 7.19 38.63
N ASP A 77 52.64 6.26 38.01
CA ASP A 77 52.62 5.99 36.56
C ASP A 77 51.47 5.02 36.24
N ALA A 78 50.28 5.36 36.71
CA ALA A 78 49.06 4.71 36.27
C ALA A 78 48.38 5.61 35.24
N ILE A 79 48.57 5.31 33.95
CA ILE A 79 47.65 5.80 32.92
C ILE A 79 46.31 5.08 33.18
N SER A 80 45.48 5.67 34.03
CA SER A 80 44.09 5.29 34.18
C SER A 80 43.26 6.12 33.20
N PHE A 81 42.77 5.50 32.14
CA PHE A 81 41.68 6.11 31.39
C PHE A 81 40.44 6.14 32.28
N SER A 82 40.00 7.33 32.64
CA SER A 82 38.69 7.54 33.24
C SER A 82 37.59 7.04 32.31
N LEU A 83 36.47 6.60 32.87
CA LEU A 83 35.29 6.21 32.07
C LEU A 83 34.77 7.34 31.18
N ALA A 84 35.01 8.59 31.57
CA ALA A 84 34.75 9.76 30.73
C ALA A 84 35.63 9.75 29.48
N GLU A 85 36.90 9.38 29.57
CA GLU A 85 37.82 9.28 28.43
C GLU A 85 37.47 8.10 27.51
N ILE A 86 37.05 6.97 28.06
CA ILE A 86 36.56 5.83 27.25
C ILE A 86 35.26 6.20 26.52
N GLY A 87 34.36 6.93 27.19
CA GLY A 87 33.13 7.45 26.59
C GLY A 87 33.40 8.49 25.50
N VAL A 88 34.37 9.38 25.71
CA VAL A 88 34.85 10.33 24.69
C VAL A 88 35.48 9.59 23.51
N MET A 89 36.30 8.55 23.73
CA MET A 89 36.85 7.73 22.66
C MET A 89 35.77 7.01 21.85
N PHE A 90 34.70 6.53 22.48
CA PHE A 90 33.55 5.93 21.77
C PHE A 90 32.82 6.96 20.89
N MET A 91 32.59 8.16 21.43
CA MET A 91 31.90 9.25 20.73
C MET A 91 32.77 9.91 19.64
N SER A 92 34.10 9.86 19.81
CA SER A 92 35.09 10.40 18.87
C SER A 92 35.68 9.35 17.92
N ALA A 93 35.23 8.09 18.01
CA ALA A 93 35.73 7.03 17.16
C ALA A 93 35.49 7.37 15.68
N PRO A 94 36.48 7.18 14.80
CA PRO A 94 36.37 7.56 13.40
C PRO A 94 35.22 6.79 12.74
N LYS A 95 34.22 7.52 12.25
CA LYS A 95 33.15 6.96 11.43
C LYS A 95 33.76 6.38 10.15
N LYS A 96 33.23 5.26 9.66
CA LYS A 96 33.62 4.76 8.32
C LYS A 96 33.36 5.86 7.28
N LYS A 97 34.17 5.88 6.20
CA LYS A 97 33.85 6.68 4.99
C LYS A 97 32.45 6.27 4.54
N GLY A 98 31.46 7.12 4.79
CA GLY A 98 30.02 6.79 4.66
C GLY A 98 29.16 7.19 5.87
N GLY A 99 29.73 7.58 7.00
CA GLY A 99 28.99 8.13 8.14
C GLY A 99 28.43 7.11 9.14
N ASN A 100 28.66 5.82 8.94
CA ASN A 100 28.14 4.76 9.81
C ASN A 100 28.91 4.67 11.13
N SER A 101 28.17 4.51 12.22
CA SER A 101 28.70 4.21 13.55
C SER A 101 29.41 2.85 13.58
N LEU A 102 30.46 2.72 14.39
CA LEU A 102 31.21 1.47 14.59
C LEU A 102 30.34 0.43 15.31
N GLU A 103 30.35 -0.82 14.85
CA GLU A 103 29.75 -1.92 15.62
C GLU A 103 30.48 -2.08 16.97
N LYS A 104 29.78 -2.58 18.00
CA LYS A 104 30.40 -2.87 19.31
C LYS A 104 31.63 -3.76 19.20
N SER A 105 31.61 -4.76 18.31
CA SER A 105 32.76 -5.64 18.08
C SER A 105 33.94 -4.93 17.40
N GLU A 106 33.65 -4.00 16.48
CA GLU A 106 34.66 -3.18 15.80
C GLU A 106 35.26 -2.13 16.74
N PHE A 107 34.44 -1.53 17.61
CA PHE A 107 34.91 -0.62 18.65
C PHE A 107 35.81 -1.34 19.65
N ILE A 108 35.43 -2.54 20.11
CA ILE A 108 36.28 -3.34 21.00
C ILE A 108 37.58 -3.73 20.26
N ALA A 109 37.52 -4.06 18.97
CA ALA A 109 38.71 -4.37 18.19
C ALA A 109 39.62 -3.14 18.03
N LEU A 110 39.05 -1.94 17.87
CA LEU A 110 39.79 -0.69 17.85
C LEU A 110 40.46 -0.41 19.20
N MET A 111 39.75 -0.61 20.31
CA MET A 111 40.33 -0.49 21.65
C MET A 111 41.47 -1.48 21.87
N VAL A 112 41.32 -2.73 21.42
CA VAL A 112 42.39 -3.73 21.46
C VAL A 112 43.59 -3.26 20.65
N ALA A 113 43.38 -2.74 19.43
CA ALA A 113 44.45 -2.23 18.59
C ALA A 113 45.17 -1.01 19.21
N MET A 114 44.44 -0.13 19.91
CA MET A 114 45.03 1.00 20.63
C MET A 114 45.87 0.53 21.83
N LEU A 115 45.36 -0.42 22.62
CA LEU A 115 46.07 -0.97 23.77
C LEU A 115 47.30 -1.80 23.34
N ASP A 116 47.24 -2.48 22.19
CA ASP A 116 48.37 -3.21 21.60
C ASP A 116 49.51 -2.26 21.17
N GLN A 117 49.24 -0.98 20.88
CA GLN A 117 50.27 0.02 20.56
C GLN A 117 51.05 0.51 21.78
N GLN A 118 50.52 0.34 22.99
CA GLN A 118 51.17 0.72 24.24
C GLN A 118 51.06 -0.43 25.25
N PRO A 119 51.71 -1.58 25.01
CA PRO A 119 51.52 -2.76 25.83
C PRO A 119 52.12 -2.53 27.23
N THR A 120 51.26 -2.57 28.25
CA THR A 120 51.66 -2.69 29.65
C THR A 120 51.19 -4.04 30.18
N GLU A 121 51.78 -4.52 31.27
CA GLU A 121 51.38 -5.79 31.88
C GLU A 121 49.89 -5.80 32.27
N LYS A 122 49.35 -4.65 32.70
CA LYS A 122 47.90 -4.46 32.97
C LYS A 122 47.06 -4.47 31.69
N HIS A 123 47.58 -3.98 30.56
CA HIS A 123 46.86 -4.03 29.28
C HIS A 123 46.72 -5.45 28.75
N ALA A 124 47.67 -6.35 29.04
CA ALA A 124 47.62 -7.72 28.54
C ALA A 124 46.36 -8.47 29.00
N ASP A 125 45.97 -8.33 30.27
CA ASP A 125 44.76 -8.94 30.82
C ASP A 125 43.47 -8.31 30.28
N ILE A 126 43.47 -6.99 30.11
CA ILE A 126 42.35 -6.26 29.49
C ILE A 126 42.17 -6.69 28.04
N ILE A 127 43.25 -6.70 27.25
CA ILE A 127 43.24 -7.13 25.84
C ILE A 127 42.76 -8.58 25.73
N LYS A 128 43.25 -9.48 26.59
CA LYS A 128 42.80 -10.89 26.62
C LYS A 128 41.30 -10.97 26.87
N THR A 129 40.79 -10.23 27.86
CA THR A 129 39.36 -10.18 28.19
C THR A 129 38.53 -9.63 27.02
N LEU A 130 38.98 -8.55 26.38
CA LEU A 130 38.31 -7.94 25.24
C LEU A 130 38.30 -8.87 24.01
N ARG A 131 39.41 -9.57 23.74
CA ARG A 131 39.50 -10.55 22.66
C ARG A 131 38.56 -11.74 22.90
N THR A 132 38.46 -12.23 24.14
CA THR A 132 37.47 -13.26 24.52
C THR A 132 36.05 -12.78 24.26
N LYS A 133 35.70 -11.56 24.69
CA LYS A 133 34.37 -10.98 24.44
C LYS A 133 34.06 -10.78 22.95
N ILE A 134 35.04 -10.34 22.14
CA ILE A 134 34.87 -10.26 20.69
C ILE A 134 34.55 -11.64 20.11
N LYS A 135 35.27 -12.67 20.56
CA LYS A 135 35.05 -14.05 20.09
C LYS A 135 33.64 -14.52 20.46
N GLU A 136 33.21 -14.33 21.70
CA GLU A 136 31.87 -14.69 22.16
C GLU A 136 30.77 -14.00 21.33
N ILE A 137 30.92 -12.69 21.06
CA ILE A 137 29.98 -11.93 20.21
C ILE A 137 29.94 -12.49 18.78
N LYS A 138 31.09 -12.82 18.20
CA LYS A 138 31.17 -13.40 16.85
C LYS A 138 30.53 -14.78 16.79
N ASP A 139 30.82 -15.63 17.78
CA ASP A 139 30.26 -16.98 17.88
C ASP A 139 28.73 -16.93 18.07
N GLU A 140 28.23 -15.97 18.84
CA GLU A 140 26.79 -15.76 19.02
C GLU A 140 26.11 -15.21 17.75
N LYS A 141 26.73 -14.24 17.06
CA LYS A 141 26.24 -13.74 15.76
C LYS A 141 26.17 -14.88 14.73
N ALA A 142 27.16 -15.77 14.71
CA ALA A 142 27.17 -16.95 13.83
C ALA A 142 26.02 -17.93 14.15
N LYS A 143 25.70 -18.14 15.43
CA LYS A 143 24.56 -18.98 15.85
C LYS A 143 23.21 -18.38 15.47
N LEU A 144 23.06 -17.05 15.57
CA LEU A 144 21.80 -16.36 15.25
C LEU A 144 21.56 -16.20 13.75
N SER A 145 22.65 -16.09 12.95
CA SER A 145 22.57 -15.88 11.51
C SER A 145 21.60 -16.80 10.76
N PRO A 146 21.62 -18.14 10.91
CA PRO A 146 20.67 -19.01 10.22
C PRO A 146 19.22 -18.82 10.67
N MET A 147 18.97 -18.50 11.95
CA MET A 147 17.62 -18.22 12.44
C MET A 147 17.08 -16.93 11.84
N ILE A 148 17.90 -15.88 11.82
CA ILE A 148 17.54 -14.59 11.23
C ILE A 148 17.34 -14.73 9.72
N LYS A 149 18.15 -15.55 9.04
CA LYS A 149 17.97 -15.86 7.62
C LYS A 149 16.63 -16.55 7.37
N GLY A 150 16.24 -17.53 8.21
CA GLY A 150 14.92 -18.15 8.11
C GLY A 150 13.78 -17.14 8.23
N VAL A 151 13.94 -16.12 9.10
CA VAL A 151 12.99 -15.01 9.17
C VAL A 151 13.01 -14.19 7.88
N TYR A 152 14.19 -13.82 7.36
CA TYR A 152 14.33 -13.07 6.11
C TYR A 152 13.66 -13.79 4.92
N ASP A 153 13.97 -15.07 4.72
CA ASP A 153 13.43 -15.90 3.63
C ASP A 153 11.90 -16.00 3.71
N SER A 154 11.34 -15.88 4.92
CA SER A 154 9.89 -15.86 5.11
C SER A 154 9.27 -14.50 4.72
N TRP A 155 10.01 -13.39 4.80
CA TRP A 155 9.52 -12.04 4.47
C TRP A 155 9.76 -11.65 3.02
N ASP A 156 10.84 -12.14 2.42
CA ASP A 156 11.12 -11.97 1.00
C ASP A 156 10.20 -12.89 0.19
N PHE A 157 8.90 -12.60 0.21
CA PHE A 157 7.88 -13.32 -0.54
C PHE A 157 7.09 -12.37 -1.46
N PRO A 158 7.08 -12.62 -2.78
CA PRO A 158 7.87 -13.64 -3.49
C PRO A 158 9.38 -13.38 -3.31
N LYS A 159 10.23 -14.40 -3.52
CA LYS A 159 11.70 -14.33 -3.34
C LYS A 159 12.35 -13.32 -4.28
N ARG A 160 12.21 -12.02 -3.99
CA ARG A 160 12.68 -10.88 -4.78
C ARG A 160 14.15 -10.58 -4.50
N GLY A 161 14.71 -11.15 -3.44
CA GLY A 161 16.04 -10.84 -2.92
C GLY A 161 16.07 -9.55 -2.09
N TYR A 162 14.91 -9.00 -1.73
CA TYR A 162 14.80 -7.79 -0.90
C TYR A 162 13.42 -7.68 -0.23
N ILE A 163 13.42 -7.06 0.95
CA ILE A 163 12.20 -6.64 1.66
C ILE A 163 12.03 -5.14 1.44
N GLU A 164 10.84 -4.68 1.09
CA GLU A 164 10.60 -3.24 0.99
C GLU A 164 10.54 -2.62 2.39
N LYS A 165 11.13 -1.44 2.59
CA LYS A 165 11.11 -0.78 3.91
C LYS A 165 9.71 -0.50 4.44
N GLY A 166 8.72 -0.36 3.54
CA GLY A 166 7.30 -0.24 3.92
C GLY A 166 6.75 -1.54 4.50
N GLU A 167 7.04 -2.69 3.88
CA GLU A 167 6.72 -4.02 4.42
C GLU A 167 7.42 -4.23 5.77
N PHE A 168 8.69 -3.81 5.85
CA PHE A 168 9.46 -3.83 7.09
C PHE A 168 8.80 -3.01 8.19
N ALA A 169 8.52 -1.73 7.94
CA ALA A 169 7.92 -0.81 8.89
C ALA A 169 6.51 -1.24 9.35
N ALA A 170 5.69 -1.80 8.45
CA ALA A 170 4.34 -2.23 8.78
C ALA A 170 4.32 -3.36 9.82
N VAL A 171 5.22 -4.34 9.68
CA VAL A 171 5.35 -5.42 10.68
C VAL A 171 5.98 -4.90 11.96
N LEU A 172 6.98 -4.00 11.85
CA LEU A 172 7.62 -3.39 13.01
C LEU A 172 6.66 -2.57 13.86
N SER A 173 5.69 -1.89 13.25
CA SER A 173 4.68 -1.12 13.98
C SER A 173 3.86 -1.95 14.98
N LYS A 174 3.89 -3.28 14.84
CA LYS A 174 3.20 -4.25 15.71
C LYS A 174 4.12 -4.90 16.75
N THR A 175 5.41 -4.58 16.74
CA THR A 175 6.39 -5.09 17.72
C THR A 175 6.51 -4.16 18.93
N ASP A 176 7.17 -4.64 19.99
CA ASP A 176 7.42 -3.87 21.21
C ASP A 176 8.12 -2.52 20.91
N SER A 177 7.71 -1.45 21.58
CA SER A 177 8.22 -0.09 21.34
C SER A 177 9.73 0.04 21.55
N THR A 178 10.30 -0.79 22.43
CA THR A 178 11.75 -0.86 22.69
C THR A 178 12.50 -1.41 21.48
N LEU A 179 11.93 -2.43 20.84
CA LEU A 179 12.46 -3.01 19.60
C LEU A 179 12.39 -2.00 18.47
N LEU A 180 11.27 -1.30 18.34
CA LEU A 180 11.08 -0.22 17.37
C LEU A 180 12.15 0.88 17.49
N MET A 181 12.53 1.29 18.70
CA MET A 181 13.62 2.27 18.89
C MET A 181 14.96 1.73 18.40
N HIS A 182 15.37 0.53 18.83
CA HIS A 182 16.63 -0.07 18.39
C HIS A 182 16.66 -0.33 16.89
N MET A 183 15.52 -0.68 16.29
CA MET A 183 15.34 -0.87 14.85
C MET A 183 15.45 0.47 14.09
N ALA A 184 14.77 1.52 14.56
CA ALA A 184 14.82 2.84 13.94
C ALA A 184 16.22 3.45 14.00
N GLU A 185 16.95 3.21 15.09
CA GLU A 185 18.33 3.64 15.25
C GLU A 185 19.29 2.80 14.40
N SER A 186 19.10 1.48 14.34
CA SER A 186 19.88 0.59 13.49
C SER A 186 19.64 0.85 12.00
N SER A 187 18.41 1.03 11.56
CA SER A 187 18.07 1.28 10.15
C SER A 187 18.61 2.61 9.60
N LYS A 188 18.78 3.64 10.45
CA LYS A 188 19.50 4.87 10.08
C LYS A 188 20.97 4.62 9.73
N LEU A 189 21.56 3.54 10.25
CA LEU A 189 22.95 3.15 10.00
C LEU A 189 23.11 2.31 8.72
N TYR A 190 22.01 1.81 8.15
CA TYR A 190 22.03 1.00 6.92
C TYR A 190 21.23 1.69 5.83
N THR A 191 21.91 2.58 5.11
CA THR A 191 21.44 3.09 3.83
C THR A 191 21.97 2.17 2.74
N SER A 192 21.16 1.18 2.33
CA SER A 192 21.37 0.52 1.04
C SER A 192 21.44 1.58 -0.07
N THR A 193 22.11 1.25 -1.18
CA THR A 193 22.15 2.07 -2.40
C THR A 193 20.75 2.38 -2.97
N ASP A 194 19.75 1.57 -2.61
CA ASP A 194 18.35 1.79 -2.92
C ASP A 194 17.58 2.10 -1.63
N ALA A 195 17.15 3.37 -1.50
CA ALA A 195 16.62 3.92 -0.25
C ALA A 195 15.42 3.15 0.32
N ASN A 196 14.73 2.35 -0.49
CA ASN A 196 13.49 1.65 -0.14
C ASN A 196 13.61 0.13 -0.04
N LYS A 197 14.78 -0.46 -0.29
CA LYS A 197 14.98 -1.91 -0.25
C LYS A 197 15.91 -2.30 0.89
N LEU A 198 15.63 -3.44 1.52
CA LEU A 198 16.43 -4.05 2.57
C LEU A 198 16.90 -5.43 2.10
N GLN A 199 18.19 -5.56 1.83
CA GLN A 199 18.78 -6.82 1.38
C GLN A 199 19.00 -7.79 2.55
N GLU A 200 19.21 -9.08 2.24
CA GLU A 200 19.44 -10.15 3.23
C GLU A 200 20.55 -9.77 4.22
N ALA A 201 21.69 -9.31 3.72
CA ALA A 201 22.84 -8.97 4.55
C ALA A 201 22.53 -7.82 5.53
N GLU A 202 21.77 -6.82 5.09
CA GLU A 202 21.39 -5.67 5.91
C GLU A 202 20.36 -6.07 6.97
N PHE A 203 19.36 -6.86 6.58
CA PHE A 203 18.37 -7.39 7.50
C PHE A 203 19.03 -8.27 8.58
N VAL A 204 19.89 -9.21 8.15
CA VAL A 204 20.62 -10.10 9.07
C VAL A 204 21.44 -9.30 10.06
N HIS A 205 22.07 -8.24 9.58
CA HIS A 205 22.86 -7.36 10.43
C HIS A 205 21.99 -6.60 11.44
N ILE A 206 20.94 -5.91 11.00
CA ILE A 206 20.05 -5.12 11.88
C ILE A 206 19.48 -6.02 12.97
N MET A 207 18.94 -7.17 12.58
CA MET A 207 18.35 -8.13 13.50
C MET A 207 19.38 -8.71 14.47
N SER A 208 20.61 -9.00 14.03
CA SER A 208 21.68 -9.46 14.91
C SER A 208 22.00 -8.42 15.98
N SER A 209 22.11 -7.15 15.61
CA SER A 209 22.39 -6.05 16.54
C SER A 209 21.30 -5.90 17.59
N ILE A 210 20.03 -5.99 17.18
CA ILE A 210 18.88 -5.90 18.08
C ILE A 210 18.86 -7.08 19.04
N LEU A 211 19.05 -8.30 18.55
CA LEU A 211 19.06 -9.49 19.39
C LEU A 211 20.18 -9.44 20.43
N LEU A 212 21.37 -8.97 20.04
CA LEU A 212 22.46 -8.74 20.99
C LEU A 212 22.11 -7.71 22.07
N ALA A 213 21.35 -6.66 21.73
CA ALA A 213 20.91 -5.64 22.69
C ALA A 213 19.86 -6.17 23.69
N VAL A 214 19.01 -7.11 23.27
CA VAL A 214 17.92 -7.67 24.09
C VAL A 214 18.39 -8.74 25.09
N GLY A 215 19.66 -9.18 25.01
CA GLY A 215 20.28 -10.04 26.02
C GLY A 215 19.63 -11.43 26.11
N ASP A 216 19.27 -11.88 27.30
CA ASP A 216 18.79 -13.26 27.51
C ASP A 216 17.41 -13.54 26.89
N LYS A 217 16.65 -12.49 26.52
CA LYS A 217 15.31 -12.62 25.91
C LYS A 217 15.36 -12.85 24.39
N LYS A 218 16.52 -13.12 23.80
CA LYS A 218 16.74 -13.29 22.35
C LYS A 218 15.76 -14.27 21.69
N GLN A 219 15.57 -15.46 22.27
CA GLN A 219 14.69 -16.49 21.68
C GLN A 219 13.22 -16.08 21.74
N ASP A 220 12.75 -15.59 22.89
CA ASP A 220 11.38 -15.08 23.06
C ASP A 220 11.10 -13.91 22.11
N THR A 221 12.06 -13.01 21.93
CA THR A 221 11.96 -11.91 20.98
C THR A 221 11.89 -12.41 19.54
N LEU A 222 12.71 -13.41 19.16
CA LEU A 222 12.62 -14.02 17.83
C LEU A 222 11.27 -14.69 17.59
N LEU A 223 10.74 -15.41 18.58
CA LEU A 223 9.43 -16.06 18.49
C LEU A 223 8.30 -15.05 18.36
N LYS A 224 8.30 -13.98 19.17
CA LYS A 224 7.30 -12.91 19.08
C LYS A 224 7.37 -12.17 17.75
N ILE A 225 8.58 -11.96 17.23
CA ILE A 225 8.76 -11.39 15.89
C ILE A 225 8.15 -12.36 14.88
N ALA A 226 8.51 -13.65 14.90
CA ALA A 226 7.95 -14.68 14.00
C ALA A 226 6.40 -14.76 14.06
N GLU A 227 5.81 -14.72 15.24
CA GLU A 227 4.36 -14.74 15.41
C GLU A 227 3.71 -13.46 14.87
N ASN A 228 4.27 -12.29 15.17
CA ASN A 228 3.80 -11.01 14.62
C ASN A 228 3.94 -10.95 13.10
N ILE A 229 4.90 -11.69 12.52
CA ILE A 229 5.07 -11.83 11.08
C ILE A 229 3.96 -12.68 10.48
N GLU A 230 3.65 -13.82 11.07
CA GLU A 230 2.56 -14.67 10.57
C GLU A 230 1.22 -13.95 10.66
N ASN A 231 0.97 -13.26 11.76
CA ASN A 231 -0.22 -12.43 11.95
C ASN A 231 -0.24 -11.21 11.02
N GLY A 232 0.91 -10.54 10.87
CA GLY A 232 1.12 -9.43 9.95
C GLY A 232 0.92 -9.83 8.50
N ARG A 233 1.38 -11.01 8.11
CA ARG A 233 1.18 -11.64 6.79
C ARG A 233 -0.28 -11.98 6.56
N ALA A 234 -0.94 -12.62 7.52
CA ALA A 234 -2.36 -12.95 7.40
C ALA A 234 -3.21 -11.68 7.23
N GLU A 235 -2.87 -10.62 7.97
CA GLU A 235 -3.56 -9.35 7.89
C GLU A 235 -3.19 -8.55 6.63
N TRP A 236 -1.93 -8.53 6.22
CA TRP A 236 -1.52 -7.92 4.94
C TRP A 236 -2.14 -8.66 3.76
N ASN A 237 -2.25 -10.00 3.81
CA ASN A 237 -2.99 -10.79 2.82
C ASN A 237 -4.52 -10.56 2.86
N ARG A 238 -5.08 -10.12 4.00
CA ARG A 238 -6.50 -9.72 4.12
C ARG A 238 -6.73 -8.28 3.64
N GLN A 239 -5.83 -7.38 4.01
CA GLN A 239 -5.95 -5.93 3.80
C GLN A 239 -5.48 -5.53 2.40
N TYR A 240 -4.46 -6.21 1.89
CA TYR A 240 -4.02 -6.17 0.51
C TYR A 240 -4.34 -7.51 -0.15
N ASP A 241 -5.37 -7.44 -0.99
CA ASP A 241 -5.77 -8.22 -2.17
C ASP A 241 -4.60 -8.75 -3.07
N VAL A 242 -3.54 -9.30 -2.47
CA VAL A 242 -2.32 -9.85 -3.10
C VAL A 242 -2.56 -11.27 -3.57
N ASN A 243 -3.58 -11.94 -3.05
CA ASN A 243 -4.02 -13.22 -3.59
C ASN A 243 -4.66 -13.05 -4.98
N VAL A 244 -5.33 -11.92 -5.26
CA VAL A 244 -5.85 -11.64 -6.61
C VAL A 244 -4.71 -11.31 -7.56
N SER A 245 -3.78 -10.43 -7.20
CA SER A 245 -2.63 -10.12 -8.09
C SER A 245 -1.74 -11.34 -8.33
N SER A 246 -1.34 -12.10 -7.30
CA SER A 246 -0.49 -13.28 -7.49
C SER A 246 -1.19 -14.44 -8.21
N THR A 247 -2.51 -14.59 -8.06
CA THR A 247 -3.28 -15.58 -8.83
C THR A 247 -3.47 -15.13 -10.27
N MET A 248 -3.80 -13.85 -10.51
CA MET A 248 -3.92 -13.26 -11.85
C MET A 248 -2.60 -13.28 -12.60
N LEU A 249 -1.46 -13.07 -11.92
CA LEU A 249 -0.13 -13.18 -12.53
C LEU A 249 0.22 -14.62 -12.91
N LYS A 250 -0.16 -15.60 -12.07
CA LYS A 250 -0.04 -17.03 -12.44
C LYS A 250 -0.95 -17.38 -13.62
N GLU A 251 -2.16 -16.86 -13.64
CA GLU A 251 -3.09 -17.04 -14.75
C GLU A 251 -2.58 -16.37 -16.04
N ALA A 252 -1.95 -15.21 -15.92
CA ALA A 252 -1.29 -14.54 -17.04
C ALA A 252 -0.17 -15.38 -17.61
N ARG A 253 0.69 -15.97 -16.76
CA ARG A 253 1.72 -16.90 -17.23
C ARG A 253 1.13 -18.14 -17.88
N ASN A 254 0.17 -18.79 -17.21
CA ASN A 254 -0.47 -19.99 -17.75
C ASN A 254 -1.21 -19.72 -19.05
N THR A 255 -1.80 -18.54 -19.22
CA THR A 255 -2.50 -18.16 -20.45
C THR A 255 -1.50 -17.83 -21.54
N PHE A 256 -0.43 -17.10 -21.23
CA PHE A 256 0.66 -16.87 -22.18
C PHE A 256 1.23 -18.18 -22.71
N ASP A 257 1.58 -19.11 -21.81
CA ASP A 257 2.13 -20.43 -22.18
C ASP A 257 1.13 -21.29 -22.98
N LYS A 258 -0.18 -21.08 -22.80
CA LYS A 258 -1.23 -21.74 -23.61
C LYS A 258 -1.40 -21.11 -24.99
N LEU A 259 -1.17 -19.81 -25.09
CA LEU A 259 -1.29 -19.06 -26.33
C LEU A 259 -0.06 -19.24 -27.22
N ASP A 260 1.11 -19.47 -26.63
CA ASP A 260 2.35 -19.86 -27.32
C ASP A 260 2.25 -21.31 -27.81
N THR A 261 1.45 -21.49 -28.85
CA THR A 261 1.28 -22.78 -29.54
C THR A 261 2.55 -23.22 -30.25
N SER A 262 3.36 -22.26 -30.67
CA SER A 262 4.67 -22.51 -31.27
C SER A 262 5.73 -23.01 -30.27
N LYS A 263 5.53 -22.73 -28.97
CA LYS A 263 6.45 -23.00 -27.86
C LYS A 263 7.83 -22.38 -28.04
N ASN A 264 7.90 -21.23 -28.70
CA ASN A 264 9.16 -20.52 -28.95
C ASN A 264 9.48 -19.49 -27.83
N GLY A 265 8.61 -19.34 -26.83
CA GLY A 265 8.74 -18.41 -25.72
C GLY A 265 8.25 -16.99 -26.01
N THR A 266 7.69 -16.76 -27.20
CA THR A 266 7.19 -15.47 -27.67
C THR A 266 5.84 -15.64 -28.36
N LEU A 267 5.00 -14.61 -28.35
CA LEU A 267 3.73 -14.61 -29.07
C LEU A 267 3.84 -13.78 -30.34
N GLU A 268 3.42 -14.35 -31.47
CA GLU A 268 3.42 -13.67 -32.77
C GLU A 268 2.14 -13.93 -33.57
N GLY A 269 1.84 -13.07 -34.54
CA GLY A 269 0.73 -13.24 -35.48
C GLY A 269 -0.64 -13.50 -34.82
N GLU A 270 -1.22 -14.68 -35.06
CA GLU A 270 -2.53 -15.06 -34.51
C GLU A 270 -2.53 -15.23 -32.99
N GLU A 271 -1.39 -15.59 -32.38
CA GLU A 271 -1.26 -15.79 -30.94
C GLU A 271 -1.43 -14.47 -30.20
N LEU A 272 -0.91 -13.37 -30.76
CA LEU A 272 -1.12 -12.01 -30.27
C LEU A 272 -2.58 -11.57 -30.36
N GLY A 273 -3.28 -11.96 -31.42
CA GLY A 273 -4.72 -11.70 -31.53
C GLY A 273 -5.50 -12.35 -30.40
N LYS A 274 -5.16 -13.60 -30.06
CA LYS A 274 -5.79 -14.31 -28.93
C LYS A 274 -5.41 -13.71 -27.57
N LEU A 275 -4.17 -13.23 -27.42
CA LEU A 275 -3.73 -12.52 -26.22
C LEU A 275 -4.53 -11.23 -26.04
N LEU A 276 -4.70 -10.45 -27.11
CA LEU A 276 -5.51 -9.23 -27.08
C LEU A 276 -6.95 -9.53 -26.69
N ASP A 277 -7.58 -10.54 -27.32
CA ASP A 277 -8.96 -10.91 -27.00
C ASP A 277 -9.11 -11.31 -25.52
N TRP A 278 -8.11 -12.00 -24.97
CA TRP A 278 -8.09 -12.36 -23.55
C TRP A 278 -7.92 -11.14 -22.63
N VAL A 279 -6.96 -10.25 -22.90
CA VAL A 279 -6.73 -9.02 -22.12
C VAL A 279 -7.96 -8.11 -22.19
N VAL A 280 -8.57 -7.94 -23.37
CA VAL A 280 -9.80 -7.17 -23.53
C VAL A 280 -10.97 -7.84 -22.81
N GLY A 281 -11.05 -9.17 -22.78
CA GLY A 281 -12.06 -9.88 -21.99
C GLY A 281 -11.91 -9.68 -20.48
N LEU A 282 -10.70 -9.40 -19.99
CA LEU A 282 -10.42 -9.14 -18.58
C LEU A 282 -10.68 -7.68 -18.17
N PHE A 283 -10.29 -6.72 -19.01
CA PHE A 283 -10.29 -5.30 -18.65
C PHE A 283 -11.24 -4.43 -19.46
N GLY A 284 -11.75 -4.93 -20.59
CA GLY A 284 -12.60 -4.20 -21.50
C GLY A 284 -14.09 -4.40 -21.22
N PRO A 285 -14.95 -3.48 -21.70
CA PRO A 285 -16.39 -3.70 -21.73
C PRO A 285 -16.72 -4.92 -22.60
N VAL A 286 -17.74 -5.69 -22.17
CA VAL A 286 -18.19 -6.94 -22.82
C VAL A 286 -18.31 -6.74 -24.35
N PRO A 287 -17.74 -7.62 -25.17
CA PRO A 287 -17.51 -7.31 -26.58
C PRO A 287 -18.81 -7.22 -27.38
N VAL A 288 -19.04 -6.02 -27.95
CA VAL A 288 -19.75 -5.87 -29.22
C VAL A 288 -18.78 -6.33 -30.31
N SER A 289 -19.24 -7.19 -31.23
CA SER A 289 -18.43 -7.73 -32.33
C SER A 289 -17.59 -6.65 -33.01
N ILE A 290 -16.27 -6.70 -32.84
CA ILE A 290 -15.33 -5.75 -33.43
C ILE A 290 -15.01 -6.20 -34.86
N SER A 291 -14.99 -5.28 -35.84
CA SER A 291 -14.60 -5.63 -37.21
C SER A 291 -13.14 -6.09 -37.26
N ALA A 292 -12.80 -6.92 -38.26
CA ALA A 292 -11.44 -7.45 -38.44
C ALA A 292 -10.38 -6.35 -38.54
N GLU A 293 -10.69 -5.24 -39.23
CA GLU A 293 -9.80 -4.08 -39.36
C GLU A 293 -9.51 -3.40 -38.02
N LYS A 294 -10.55 -3.17 -37.20
CA LYS A 294 -10.40 -2.59 -35.86
C LYS A 294 -9.67 -3.53 -34.91
N ARG A 295 -9.88 -4.84 -35.05
CA ARG A 295 -9.12 -5.86 -34.29
C ARG A 295 -7.64 -5.79 -34.64
N GLN A 296 -7.29 -5.73 -35.92
CA GLN A 296 -5.89 -5.59 -36.36
C GLN A 296 -5.25 -4.31 -35.82
N ALA A 297 -5.94 -3.17 -35.92
CA ALA A 297 -5.43 -1.91 -35.37
C ALA A 297 -5.17 -1.95 -33.86
N ARG A 298 -5.98 -2.70 -33.09
CA ARG A 298 -5.75 -2.93 -31.65
C ARG A 298 -4.56 -3.85 -31.40
N ILE A 299 -4.36 -4.87 -32.22
CA ILE A 299 -3.18 -5.74 -32.15
C ILE A 299 -1.92 -4.92 -32.42
N ASP A 300 -1.92 -4.10 -33.46
CA ASP A 300 -0.78 -3.24 -33.82
C ASP A 300 -0.44 -2.25 -32.70
N LYS A 301 -1.47 -1.66 -32.07
CA LYS A 301 -1.29 -0.76 -30.91
C LYS A 301 -0.76 -1.49 -29.67
N LEU A 302 -1.22 -2.72 -29.43
CA LEU A 302 -0.74 -3.56 -28.34
C LEU A 302 0.73 -3.95 -28.56
N LEU A 303 1.08 -4.36 -29.78
CA LEU A 303 2.47 -4.63 -30.20
C LEU A 303 3.36 -3.41 -29.95
N LEU A 304 2.94 -2.21 -30.36
CA LEU A 304 3.70 -0.98 -30.11
C LEU A 304 3.98 -0.72 -28.62
N HIS A 305 3.10 -1.18 -27.73
CA HIS A 305 3.27 -1.03 -26.28
C HIS A 305 4.14 -2.12 -25.66
N LEU A 306 4.05 -3.35 -26.17
CA LEU A 306 4.71 -4.53 -25.62
C LEU A 306 6.13 -4.71 -26.19
N ASP A 307 6.29 -4.53 -27.48
CA ASP A 307 7.53 -4.74 -28.23
C ASP A 307 8.45 -3.51 -28.12
N GLN A 308 8.91 -3.23 -26.90
CA GLN A 308 9.78 -2.07 -26.61
C GLN A 308 11.26 -2.40 -26.59
N GLU A 309 11.63 -3.63 -26.19
CA GLU A 309 13.05 -4.01 -26.05
C GLU A 309 13.64 -4.41 -27.40
N VAL A 310 13.06 -5.43 -28.03
CA VAL A 310 13.59 -6.05 -29.25
C VAL A 310 12.51 -5.98 -30.31
N LYS A 311 12.39 -4.81 -30.97
CA LYS A 311 11.41 -4.47 -32.03
C LYS A 311 11.36 -5.46 -33.20
N ASP A 312 10.98 -6.69 -32.95
CA ASP A 312 11.00 -7.83 -33.84
C ASP A 312 9.59 -8.30 -34.21
N GLY A 313 8.56 -7.61 -33.68
CA GLY A 313 7.16 -7.93 -33.92
C GLY A 313 6.67 -9.12 -33.10
N LYS A 314 7.45 -9.58 -32.12
CA LYS A 314 7.10 -10.65 -31.19
C LYS A 314 7.03 -10.09 -29.79
N VAL A 315 6.33 -10.79 -28.91
CA VAL A 315 6.22 -10.40 -27.51
C VAL A 315 6.67 -11.55 -26.63
N SER A 316 7.73 -11.33 -25.87
CA SER A 316 8.17 -12.25 -24.82
C SER A 316 7.34 -12.09 -23.54
N PHE A 317 7.36 -13.09 -22.66
CA PHE A 317 6.66 -12.99 -21.37
C PHE A 317 7.21 -11.84 -20.50
N SER A 318 8.51 -11.56 -20.58
CA SER A 318 9.17 -10.45 -19.87
C SER A 318 8.67 -9.08 -20.32
N GLU A 319 8.30 -8.94 -21.59
CA GLU A 319 7.70 -7.71 -22.14
C GLU A 319 6.21 -7.62 -21.80
N PHE A 320 5.51 -8.76 -21.82
CA PHE A 320 4.09 -8.82 -21.51
C PHE A 320 3.77 -8.53 -20.03
N LEU A 321 4.57 -9.05 -19.11
CA LEU A 321 4.28 -9.01 -17.68
C LEU A 321 4.15 -7.57 -17.12
N PRO A 322 5.09 -6.64 -17.37
CA PRO A 322 4.97 -5.26 -16.88
C PRO A 322 3.73 -4.53 -17.40
N TYR A 323 3.36 -4.76 -18.66
CA TYR A 323 2.14 -4.20 -19.24
C TYR A 323 0.88 -4.74 -18.54
N PHE A 324 0.84 -6.04 -18.28
CA PHE A 324 -0.29 -6.67 -17.62
C PHE A 324 -0.43 -6.20 -16.16
N GLU A 325 0.68 -6.04 -15.45
CA GLU A 325 0.71 -5.45 -14.10
C GLU A 325 0.20 -4.02 -14.08
N ALA A 326 0.64 -3.19 -15.04
CA ALA A 326 0.16 -1.82 -15.18
C ALA A 326 -1.37 -1.76 -15.42
N LYS A 327 -1.88 -2.65 -16.29
CA LYS A 327 -3.33 -2.74 -16.56
C LYS A 327 -4.13 -3.26 -15.36
N LEU A 328 -3.60 -4.23 -14.62
CA LEU A 328 -4.21 -4.67 -13.35
C LEU A 328 -4.28 -3.54 -12.33
N ALA A 329 -3.21 -2.74 -12.20
CA ALA A 329 -3.16 -1.61 -11.28
C ALA A 329 -4.17 -0.51 -11.66
N GLU A 330 -4.24 -0.18 -12.95
CA GLU A 330 -5.22 0.78 -13.48
C GLU A 330 -6.66 0.31 -13.22
N HIS A 331 -6.98 -0.93 -13.58
CA HIS A 331 -8.30 -1.51 -13.34
C HIS A 331 -8.66 -1.56 -11.86
N LYS A 332 -7.70 -1.89 -10.98
CA LYS A 332 -7.91 -1.88 -9.53
C LYS A 332 -8.17 -0.47 -8.99
N SER A 333 -7.43 0.52 -9.48
CA SER A 333 -7.65 1.93 -9.12
C SER A 333 -9.04 2.41 -9.53
N PHE A 334 -9.51 1.96 -10.68
CA PHE A 334 -10.86 2.24 -11.18
C PHE A 334 -11.93 1.61 -10.27
N LEU A 335 -11.76 0.33 -9.89
CA LEU A 335 -12.71 -0.36 -9.00
C LEU A 335 -12.70 0.16 -7.55
N SER A 336 -11.55 0.66 -7.09
CA SER A 336 -11.35 1.10 -5.71
C SER A 336 -11.75 2.56 -5.48
N SER A 337 -12.08 3.32 -6.52
CA SER A 337 -12.58 4.70 -6.39
C SER A 337 -14.09 4.70 -6.14
N PRO A 338 -14.56 4.84 -4.89
CA PRO A 338 -15.97 4.76 -4.57
C PRO A 338 -16.54 6.18 -4.74
N GLY A 339 -17.10 6.47 -5.90
CA GLY A 339 -18.06 7.58 -6.04
C GLY A 339 -17.53 9.01 -5.89
N ASN A 340 -16.37 9.34 -6.48
CA ASN A 340 -16.12 10.73 -6.89
C ASN A 340 -16.45 10.89 -8.37
N GLY A 341 -17.37 11.83 -8.65
CA GLY A 341 -17.84 12.15 -9.98
C GLY A 341 -16.70 12.38 -10.97
N ILE A 342 -16.95 11.91 -12.19
CA ILE A 342 -16.13 12.12 -13.38
C ILE A 342 -16.16 13.62 -13.72
N GLU A 343 -15.33 14.41 -13.04
CA GLU A 343 -14.85 15.69 -13.56
C GLU A 343 -13.36 15.77 -13.19
N ASN A 344 -12.51 15.64 -14.21
CA ASN A 344 -11.05 15.83 -14.20
C ASN A 344 -10.17 14.61 -13.92
N ALA A 345 -10.23 13.63 -14.82
CA ALA A 345 -9.04 12.99 -15.36
C ALA A 345 -9.20 12.93 -16.88
N ALA A 346 -8.11 13.04 -17.64
CA ALA A 346 -8.15 13.08 -19.10
C ALA A 346 -8.62 11.74 -19.69
N VAL A 347 -9.93 11.51 -19.68
CA VAL A 347 -10.61 10.45 -20.41
C VAL A 347 -10.35 10.70 -21.89
N THR A 348 -9.78 9.71 -22.57
CA THR A 348 -9.46 9.82 -24.00
C THR A 348 -10.77 9.95 -24.79
N GLU A 349 -10.78 10.72 -25.89
CA GLU A 349 -11.99 10.89 -26.72
C GLU A 349 -12.59 9.53 -27.17
N SER A 350 -11.72 8.52 -27.35
CA SER A 350 -12.09 7.13 -27.60
C SER A 350 -13.00 6.52 -26.52
N GLU A 351 -12.75 6.81 -25.25
CA GLU A 351 -13.51 6.26 -24.12
C GLU A 351 -14.84 6.99 -23.92
N LYS A 352 -14.86 8.31 -24.20
CA LYS A 352 -16.11 9.08 -24.23
C LYS A 352 -17.05 8.60 -25.32
N GLU A 353 -16.53 8.27 -26.51
CA GLU A 353 -17.35 7.69 -27.59
C GLU A 353 -17.90 6.30 -27.23
N GLU A 354 -17.14 5.48 -26.50
CA GLU A 354 -17.55 4.14 -26.09
C GLU A 354 -18.59 4.15 -24.95
N GLU A 355 -18.41 5.03 -23.96
CA GLU A 355 -19.41 5.28 -22.91
C GLU A 355 -20.72 5.84 -23.50
N LEU A 356 -20.62 6.76 -24.47
CA LEU A 356 -21.79 7.28 -25.18
C LEU A 356 -22.53 6.16 -25.94
N SER A 357 -21.79 5.24 -26.57
CA SER A 357 -22.35 4.08 -27.26
C SER A 357 -23.06 3.12 -26.31
N LEU A 358 -22.47 2.80 -25.15
CA LEU A 358 -23.09 1.95 -24.13
C LEU A 358 -24.37 2.58 -23.56
N LYS A 359 -24.33 3.89 -23.29
CA LYS A 359 -25.50 4.63 -22.82
C LYS A 359 -26.62 4.61 -23.86
N GLN A 360 -26.30 4.83 -25.14
CA GLN A 360 -27.28 4.76 -26.24
C GLN A 360 -27.89 3.35 -26.39
N GLN A 361 -27.09 2.29 -26.21
CA GLN A 361 -27.59 0.92 -26.24
C GLN A 361 -28.53 0.62 -25.06
N ALA A 362 -28.16 1.07 -23.85
CA ALA A 362 -29.01 0.93 -22.67
C ALA A 362 -30.33 1.73 -22.81
N GLU A 363 -30.28 2.96 -23.33
CA GLU A 363 -31.47 3.75 -23.64
C GLU A 363 -32.36 3.07 -24.70
N SER A 364 -31.76 2.50 -25.75
CA SER A 364 -32.50 1.76 -26.79
C SER A 364 -33.17 0.51 -26.23
N LEU A 365 -32.50 -0.21 -25.33
CA LEU A 365 -33.05 -1.38 -24.65
C LEU A 365 -34.20 -0.98 -23.72
N PHE A 366 -34.01 0.05 -22.90
CA PHE A 366 -35.05 0.57 -22.02
C PHE A 366 -36.31 0.94 -22.83
N LYS A 367 -36.14 1.68 -23.92
CA LYS A 367 -37.26 2.06 -24.81
C LYS A 367 -37.95 0.87 -25.48
N LYS A 368 -37.25 -0.24 -25.71
CA LYS A 368 -37.86 -1.48 -26.22
C LYS A 368 -38.68 -2.21 -25.15
N LEU A 369 -38.26 -2.11 -23.89
CA LEU A 369 -38.88 -2.79 -22.76
C LEU A 369 -40.05 -1.98 -22.18
N ASP A 370 -39.97 -0.65 -22.20
CA ASP A 370 -41.03 0.29 -21.81
C ASP A 370 -42.11 0.33 -22.90
N LYS A 371 -42.93 -0.70 -22.95
CA LYS A 371 -44.05 -0.85 -23.90
C LYS A 371 -45.20 0.07 -23.56
N SER A 372 -45.30 0.47 -22.29
CA SER A 372 -46.31 1.37 -21.79
C SER A 372 -46.01 2.85 -22.08
N ASP A 373 -44.79 3.19 -22.51
CA ASP A 373 -44.29 4.56 -22.77
C ASP A 373 -44.46 5.48 -21.54
N ASN A 374 -44.43 4.89 -20.34
CA ASN A 374 -44.59 5.62 -19.08
C ASN A 374 -43.24 6.06 -18.48
N LYS A 375 -42.14 5.81 -19.19
CA LYS A 375 -40.74 6.08 -18.79
C LYS A 375 -40.30 5.28 -17.57
N ARG A 376 -40.95 4.13 -17.34
CA ARG A 376 -40.72 3.22 -16.23
C ARG A 376 -40.83 1.79 -16.76
N LEU A 377 -40.12 0.87 -16.13
CA LEU A 377 -40.34 -0.55 -16.35
C LEU A 377 -41.15 -1.07 -15.17
N GLU A 378 -42.34 -1.59 -15.43
CA GLU A 378 -43.21 -2.17 -14.42
C GLU A 378 -43.77 -3.55 -14.83
N GLY A 379 -44.09 -4.39 -13.85
CA GLY A 379 -44.76 -5.68 -14.06
C GLY A 379 -44.09 -6.59 -15.11
N ALA A 380 -44.75 -6.75 -16.26
CA ALA A 380 -44.28 -7.60 -17.35
C ALA A 380 -43.00 -7.08 -18.00
N GLU A 381 -42.78 -5.78 -18.03
CA GLU A 381 -41.59 -5.15 -18.62
C GLU A 381 -40.33 -5.49 -17.81
N ILE A 382 -40.45 -5.57 -16.48
CA ILE A 382 -39.38 -6.03 -15.60
C ILE A 382 -39.10 -7.53 -15.82
N THR A 383 -40.13 -8.32 -16.09
CA THR A 383 -39.96 -9.76 -16.36
C THR A 383 -39.22 -9.96 -17.69
N GLU A 384 -39.52 -9.15 -18.70
CA GLU A 384 -38.79 -9.16 -19.98
C GLU A 384 -37.34 -8.69 -19.82
N LEU A 385 -37.10 -7.67 -18.99
CA LEU A 385 -35.74 -7.27 -18.63
C LEU A 385 -34.98 -8.41 -17.95
N LEU A 386 -35.61 -9.09 -17.00
CA LEU A 386 -35.02 -10.22 -16.28
C LEU A 386 -34.70 -11.39 -17.23
N GLU A 387 -35.58 -11.69 -18.19
CA GLU A 387 -35.33 -12.70 -19.20
C GLU A 387 -34.19 -12.32 -20.15
N TRP A 388 -34.09 -11.04 -20.52
CA TRP A 388 -32.96 -10.53 -21.30
C TRP A 388 -31.62 -10.67 -20.54
N VAL A 389 -31.59 -10.25 -19.27
CA VAL A 389 -30.40 -10.42 -18.40
C VAL A 389 -30.07 -11.90 -18.27
N HIS A 390 -31.06 -12.75 -17.97
CA HIS A 390 -30.84 -14.18 -17.83
C HIS A 390 -30.27 -14.83 -19.11
N ASN A 391 -30.78 -14.45 -20.29
CA ASN A 391 -30.30 -14.99 -21.57
C ASN A 391 -28.88 -14.52 -21.92
N LEU A 392 -28.46 -13.33 -21.49
CA LEU A 392 -27.08 -12.87 -21.65
C LEU A 392 -26.09 -13.71 -20.86
N PHE A 393 -26.44 -14.07 -19.63
CA PHE A 393 -25.51 -14.72 -18.70
C PHE A 393 -25.64 -16.25 -18.65
N ALA A 394 -26.76 -16.81 -19.10
CA ALA A 394 -27.02 -18.24 -19.11
C ALA A 394 -27.71 -18.69 -20.41
N PRO A 395 -27.06 -18.54 -21.58
CA PRO A 395 -27.63 -18.98 -22.84
C PRO A 395 -27.96 -20.47 -22.80
N GLY A 396 -29.22 -20.82 -23.07
CA GLY A 396 -29.70 -22.21 -23.09
C GLY A 396 -30.32 -22.72 -21.78
N MET A 397 -30.39 -21.91 -20.72
CA MET A 397 -31.19 -22.27 -19.54
C MET A 397 -32.68 -22.02 -19.74
N THR A 398 -33.48 -22.71 -18.92
CA THR A 398 -34.94 -22.56 -18.88
C THR A 398 -35.32 -21.09 -18.84
N LYS A 399 -36.16 -20.65 -19.78
CA LYS A 399 -36.67 -19.28 -19.82
C LYS A 399 -37.21 -18.88 -18.45
N VAL A 400 -36.99 -17.64 -18.04
CA VAL A 400 -37.48 -17.12 -16.75
C VAL A 400 -38.98 -17.34 -16.61
N ALA A 401 -39.74 -17.17 -17.69
CA ALA A 401 -41.18 -17.43 -17.76
C ALA A 401 -41.60 -18.88 -17.41
N ASN A 402 -40.68 -19.85 -17.53
CA ASN A 402 -40.93 -21.26 -17.24
C ASN A 402 -40.50 -21.65 -15.80
N LEU A 403 -39.89 -20.75 -15.03
CA LEU A 403 -39.57 -21.01 -13.63
C LEU A 403 -40.85 -20.98 -12.77
N PRO A 404 -40.91 -21.72 -11.65
CA PRO A 404 -41.95 -21.56 -10.65
C PRO A 404 -42.13 -20.09 -10.22
N ARG A 405 -43.38 -19.65 -10.00
CA ARG A 405 -43.71 -18.24 -9.72
C ARG A 405 -42.89 -17.64 -8.58
N ASN A 406 -42.70 -18.39 -7.49
CA ASN A 406 -41.88 -17.97 -6.36
C ASN A 406 -40.41 -17.71 -6.73
N GLN A 407 -39.85 -18.43 -7.70
CA GLN A 407 -38.49 -18.19 -8.19
C GLN A 407 -38.44 -16.95 -9.10
N GLN A 408 -39.44 -16.75 -9.96
CA GLN A 408 -39.57 -15.53 -10.76
C GLN A 408 -39.66 -14.29 -9.86
N ASP A 409 -40.49 -14.35 -8.81
CA ASP A 409 -40.66 -13.28 -7.83
C ASP A 409 -39.35 -13.00 -7.09
N THR A 410 -38.63 -14.05 -6.68
CA THR A 410 -37.33 -13.91 -5.99
C THR A 410 -36.28 -13.25 -6.89
N LEU A 411 -36.18 -13.67 -8.15
CA LEU A 411 -35.24 -13.07 -9.12
C LEU A 411 -35.61 -11.62 -9.42
N THR A 412 -36.90 -11.33 -9.56
CA THR A 412 -37.42 -9.98 -9.80
C THR A 412 -37.11 -9.05 -8.63
N GLN A 413 -37.36 -9.49 -7.40
CA GLN A 413 -37.03 -8.72 -6.19
C GLN A 413 -35.52 -8.53 -6.03
N GLY A 414 -34.72 -9.54 -6.35
CA GLY A 414 -33.26 -9.45 -6.37
C GLY A 414 -32.77 -8.38 -7.35
N LEU A 415 -33.28 -8.39 -8.59
CA LEU A 415 -32.95 -7.41 -9.61
C LEU A 415 -33.36 -5.99 -9.19
N LEU A 416 -34.58 -5.81 -8.70
CA LEU A 416 -35.08 -4.51 -8.24
C LEU A 416 -34.24 -3.95 -7.08
N LYS A 417 -33.93 -4.79 -6.10
CA LYS A 417 -33.08 -4.41 -4.96
C LYS A 417 -31.68 -4.00 -5.43
N SER A 418 -31.08 -4.73 -6.37
CA SER A 418 -29.76 -4.42 -6.90
C SER A 418 -29.71 -3.12 -7.70
N ILE A 419 -30.74 -2.86 -8.50
CA ILE A 419 -30.87 -1.60 -9.27
C ILE A 419 -31.02 -0.41 -8.32
N LYS A 420 -31.91 -0.52 -7.33
CA LYS A 420 -32.18 0.58 -6.37
C LYS A 420 -31.06 0.81 -5.38
N ALA A 421 -30.30 -0.22 -5.02
CA ALA A 421 -29.10 -0.06 -4.19
C ALA A 421 -28.00 0.75 -4.90
N GLY A 422 -28.03 0.83 -6.23
CA GLY A 422 -27.07 1.60 -7.03
C GLY A 422 -27.41 3.08 -7.19
N THR A 423 -28.58 3.53 -6.72
CA THR A 423 -29.07 4.89 -6.97
C THR A 423 -29.09 5.71 -5.68
N SER A 424 -28.39 6.85 -5.68
CA SER A 424 -28.36 7.79 -4.55
C SER A 424 -29.67 8.57 -4.36
N ASP A 425 -30.68 8.31 -5.18
CA ASP A 425 -31.94 9.04 -5.14
C ASP A 425 -32.79 8.58 -3.93
N ARG A 426 -32.97 9.46 -2.95
CA ARG A 426 -33.80 9.20 -1.75
C ARG A 426 -35.27 8.94 -2.11
N ASP A 427 -35.74 9.43 -3.26
CA ASP A 427 -37.11 9.24 -3.73
C ASP A 427 -37.33 7.89 -4.45
N SER A 428 -36.28 7.08 -4.58
CA SER A 428 -36.35 5.69 -5.11
C SER A 428 -36.88 4.69 -4.06
N VAL A 429 -36.69 4.97 -2.76
CA VAL A 429 -36.98 4.03 -1.66
C VAL A 429 -38.48 3.78 -1.49
N THR A 430 -39.33 4.73 -1.87
CA THR A 430 -40.78 4.66 -1.71
C THR A 430 -41.50 3.93 -2.83
N ARG A 431 -40.87 3.78 -4.00
CA ARG A 431 -41.46 3.07 -5.15
C ARG A 431 -40.82 1.71 -5.24
N GLN A 432 -41.48 0.64 -4.79
CA GLN A 432 -40.86 -0.69 -4.74
C GLN A 432 -40.93 -1.45 -6.07
N HIS A 433 -41.85 -1.10 -6.98
CA HIS A 433 -42.26 -1.99 -8.08
C HIS A 433 -41.96 -1.51 -9.50
N ASP A 434 -41.27 -0.37 -9.66
CA ASP A 434 -40.87 0.17 -10.96
C ASP A 434 -39.35 0.45 -11.04
N ILE A 435 -38.85 0.63 -12.26
CA ILE A 435 -37.47 1.07 -12.55
C ILE A 435 -37.56 2.24 -13.53
N THR A 436 -37.07 3.41 -13.15
CA THR A 436 -36.95 4.57 -14.06
C THR A 436 -35.74 4.44 -14.98
N LEU A 437 -35.75 5.19 -16.09
CA LEU A 437 -34.60 5.25 -17.01
C LEU A 437 -33.30 5.64 -16.29
N ASN A 438 -33.35 6.60 -15.35
CA ASN A 438 -32.15 7.04 -14.63
C ASN A 438 -31.61 5.94 -13.70
N GLU A 439 -32.49 5.22 -13.00
CA GLU A 439 -32.09 4.09 -12.16
C GLU A 439 -31.49 2.96 -13.00
N PHE A 440 -32.11 2.68 -14.15
CA PHE A 440 -31.61 1.72 -15.12
C PHE A 440 -30.22 2.09 -15.65
N LEU A 441 -30.04 3.32 -16.12
CA LEU A 441 -28.75 3.79 -16.64
C LEU A 441 -27.66 3.85 -15.57
N SER A 442 -28.01 4.29 -14.35
CA SER A 442 -27.08 4.31 -13.21
C SER A 442 -26.61 2.90 -12.82
N TYR A 443 -27.52 1.92 -12.89
CA TYR A 443 -27.16 0.53 -12.64
C TYR A 443 -26.27 -0.04 -13.75
N PHE A 444 -26.61 0.23 -15.02
CA PHE A 444 -25.87 -0.26 -16.18
C PHE A 444 -24.47 0.37 -16.30
N SER A 445 -24.30 1.64 -15.96
CA SER A 445 -22.99 2.31 -16.02
C SER A 445 -22.04 1.86 -14.91
N VAL A 446 -22.56 1.61 -13.70
CA VAL A 446 -21.72 1.27 -12.53
C VAL A 446 -21.46 -0.23 -12.40
N LYS A 447 -22.43 -1.09 -12.75
CA LYS A 447 -22.41 -2.51 -12.35
C LYS A 447 -22.35 -3.53 -13.47
N MET A 448 -22.38 -3.18 -14.75
CA MET A 448 -22.17 -4.20 -15.80
C MET A 448 -20.81 -4.90 -15.69
N SER A 449 -19.75 -4.19 -15.26
CA SER A 449 -18.43 -4.79 -14.97
C SER A 449 -18.46 -5.72 -13.74
N GLN A 450 -19.20 -5.36 -12.69
CA GLN A 450 -19.30 -6.13 -11.44
C GLN A 450 -20.28 -7.31 -11.53
N CYS A 451 -21.37 -7.16 -12.29
CA CYS A 451 -22.39 -8.21 -12.50
C CYS A 451 -21.84 -9.34 -13.38
N VAL A 452 -20.97 -9.04 -14.35
CA VAL A 452 -20.22 -10.07 -15.10
C VAL A 452 -19.40 -10.93 -14.13
N PHE A 453 -18.73 -10.32 -13.15
CA PHE A 453 -17.93 -11.03 -12.15
C PHE A 453 -18.78 -11.86 -11.16
N ILE A 454 -19.85 -11.29 -10.60
CA ILE A 454 -20.72 -11.98 -9.64
C ILE A 454 -21.47 -13.15 -10.31
N LEU A 455 -21.92 -12.98 -11.55
CA LEU A 455 -22.63 -14.03 -12.29
C LEU A 455 -21.66 -15.12 -12.81
N TYR A 456 -20.43 -14.75 -13.17
CA TYR A 456 -19.34 -15.71 -13.44
C TYR A 456 -18.99 -16.53 -12.18
N MET A 457 -18.93 -15.90 -11.00
CA MET A 457 -18.74 -16.59 -9.73
C MET A 457 -19.91 -17.51 -9.38
N LEU A 458 -21.16 -17.09 -9.62
CA LEU A 458 -22.34 -17.95 -9.45
C LEU A 458 -22.32 -19.15 -10.41
N HIS A 459 -21.85 -18.97 -11.64
CA HIS A 459 -21.65 -20.05 -12.61
C HIS A 459 -20.55 -21.04 -12.18
N TYR A 460 -19.43 -20.52 -11.67
CA TYR A 460 -18.33 -21.32 -11.12
C TYR A 460 -18.74 -22.11 -9.87
N CYS A 461 -19.55 -21.51 -8.99
CA CYS A 461 -20.09 -22.16 -7.80
C CYS A 461 -21.17 -23.22 -8.12
N LYS A 462 -21.91 -23.07 -9.22
CA LYS A 462 -22.94 -24.04 -9.65
C LYS A 462 -22.36 -25.26 -10.38
N THR A 463 -21.25 -25.09 -11.11
CA THR A 463 -20.59 -26.17 -11.86
C THR A 463 -19.77 -27.11 -10.97
N ARG A 464 -19.38 -26.66 -9.76
CA ARG A 464 -18.87 -27.54 -8.70
C ARG A 464 -20.00 -27.89 -7.73
N ASN A 465 -20.51 -29.13 -7.84
CA ASN A 465 -21.57 -29.67 -6.99
C ASN A 465 -21.33 -29.37 -5.49
N GLY A 466 -22.18 -28.52 -4.90
CA GLY A 466 -22.25 -28.34 -3.45
C GLY A 466 -22.59 -26.93 -2.95
N PHE A 467 -22.64 -25.91 -3.80
CA PHE A 467 -22.83 -24.53 -3.33
C PHE A 467 -24.29 -24.06 -3.40
N ASN A 468 -24.80 -23.45 -2.31
CA ASN A 468 -26.13 -22.87 -2.25
C ASN A 468 -26.09 -21.41 -2.75
N PRO A 469 -26.67 -21.10 -3.93
CA PRO A 469 -26.60 -19.76 -4.52
C PRO A 469 -27.34 -18.70 -3.69
N VAL A 470 -28.30 -19.08 -2.84
CA VAL A 470 -29.02 -18.15 -1.96
C VAL A 470 -28.10 -17.58 -0.87
N ALA A 471 -27.14 -18.37 -0.38
CA ALA A 471 -26.19 -17.96 0.66
C ALA A 471 -25.04 -17.07 0.14
N LEU A 472 -24.86 -16.98 -1.18
CA LEU A 472 -23.87 -16.08 -1.82
C LEU A 472 -24.48 -14.73 -2.20
N VAL A 473 -25.80 -14.71 -2.45
CA VAL A 473 -26.55 -13.50 -2.80
C VAL A 473 -26.96 -12.71 -1.54
N GLN A 474 -27.18 -13.41 -0.42
CA GLN A 474 -27.29 -12.79 0.92
C GLN A 474 -25.93 -12.31 1.40
#